data_AF-A0A834FGH3-F1
#
_entry.id   AF-A0A834FGH3-F1
#
_cell.length_a   1.000
_cell.length_b   1.000
_cell.length_c   1.000
_cell.angle_alpha   90.00
_cell.angle_beta   90.00
_cell.angle_gamma   90.00
#
_symmetry.space_group_name_H-M   'P 1'
#
loop_
_entity.id
_entity.type
_entity.pdbx_description
1 polymer ?
#
loop_
_entity_poly.entity_id
_entity_poly.type
_entity_poly.pdbx_seq_one_letter_code
_entity_poly.pdbx_strand_id
1 'polypeptide(L)'
;MWDLKLRDLELRDLEHRDLAPRDLRMWDLKLRDLELRDLAPRDLKLRDLEQWDLAPRDLRMWDLKLRDLELRDLELRDLAPRDLRLRDLELRDLELRDLRLRDLELRDLELRDLAPRDLRMWDLELRDLELRDLAPRDLKLWDLELWDLTPRDLRMWDLKLRDLELRDLELRDLAPRDLRLRDLELRDLELRDLELRDLAPRDLRLRDLELRDLAPRDLKQWDLELWDLAPRDLRMWDLKLRDLELRDLELRDLAPRDLRLRDLELRDLAPRDLKLWELKLWDLAPRDLRICSALMREGVGGIQHDI
;
A
#
# COMPACT_ATOMS: atom_id res chain seq x y z
N MET A 1 -25.31 31.78 5.62
CA MET A 1 -24.79 30.51 5.06
C MET A 1 -25.53 30.32 3.75
N TRP A 2 -24.85 30.56 2.64
CA TRP A 2 -25.46 30.69 1.31
C TRP A 2 -24.92 29.57 0.41
N ASP A 3 -25.62 29.29 -0.68
CA ASP A 3 -25.19 28.35 -1.72
C ASP A 3 -24.45 29.13 -2.81
N LEU A 4 -23.26 28.66 -3.19
CA LEU A 4 -22.44 29.26 -4.25
C LEU A 4 -22.35 28.32 -5.45
N LYS A 5 -22.60 28.87 -6.65
CA LYS A 5 -22.48 28.15 -7.92
C LYS A 5 -21.61 28.95 -8.87
N LEU A 6 -20.50 28.36 -9.30
CA LEU A 6 -19.58 28.91 -10.29
C LEU A 6 -19.54 27.99 -11.52
N ARG A 7 -19.52 28.58 -12.71
CA ARG A 7 -19.51 27.88 -14.00
C ARG A 7 -18.77 28.69 -15.05
N ASP A 8 -18.07 28.01 -15.94
CA ASP A 8 -17.48 28.59 -17.15
C ASP A 8 -16.53 29.77 -16.85
N LEU A 9 -15.67 29.63 -15.84
CA LEU A 9 -14.73 30.70 -15.44
C LEU A 9 -13.28 30.29 -15.68
N GLU A 10 -12.52 31.26 -16.17
CA GLU A 10 -11.07 31.26 -16.10
C GLU A 10 -10.65 32.31 -15.06
N LEU A 11 -9.99 31.87 -13.99
CA LEU A 11 -9.53 32.77 -12.91
C LEU A 11 -8.03 32.59 -12.70
N ARG A 12 -7.37 33.70 -12.36
CA ARG A 12 -5.95 33.77 -12.01
C ARG A 12 -5.79 34.58 -10.74
N ASP A 13 -4.80 34.22 -9.92
CA ASP A 13 -4.35 34.98 -8.75
C ASP A 13 -5.48 35.25 -7.75
N LEU A 14 -6.12 34.19 -7.25
CA LEU A 14 -7.24 34.30 -6.33
C LEU A 14 -6.81 33.90 -4.91
N GLU A 15 -6.99 34.82 -3.96
CA GLU A 15 -6.81 34.52 -2.53
C GLU A 15 -8.14 34.68 -1.80
N HIS A 16 -8.59 33.62 -1.12
CA HIS A 16 -9.76 33.68 -0.26
C HIS A 16 -9.50 33.08 1.12
N ARG A 17 -10.09 33.74 2.12
CA ARG A 17 -10.01 33.37 3.53
C ARG A 17 -11.42 33.33 4.13
N ASP A 18 -11.60 32.49 5.15
CA ASP A 18 -12.80 32.44 5.99
C ASP A 18 -14.11 32.16 5.22
N LEU A 19 -14.09 31.17 4.33
CA LEU A 19 -15.27 30.78 3.55
C LEU A 19 -16.00 29.60 4.22
N ALA A 20 -17.23 29.85 4.67
CA ALA A 20 -18.12 28.82 5.20
C ALA A 20 -19.48 28.75 4.46
N PRO A 21 -19.48 28.49 3.14
CA PRO A 21 -20.74 28.22 2.43
C PRO A 21 -21.35 26.91 2.90
N ARG A 22 -22.67 26.75 2.72
CA ARG A 22 -23.30 25.46 3.02
C ARG A 22 -22.99 24.48 1.90
N ASP A 23 -23.35 24.88 0.69
CA ASP A 23 -23.12 24.15 -0.56
C ASP A 23 -22.26 25.00 -1.49
N LEU A 24 -21.19 24.42 -2.04
CA LEU A 24 -20.39 25.02 -3.09
C LEU A 24 -20.36 24.07 -4.30
N ARG A 25 -20.72 24.57 -5.47
CA ARG A 25 -20.70 23.81 -6.74
C ARG A 25 -19.94 24.56 -7.81
N MET A 26 -19.00 23.88 -8.44
CA MET A 26 -18.10 24.45 -9.43
C MET A 26 -18.02 23.49 -10.62
N TRP A 27 -18.15 24.04 -11.82
CA TRP A 27 -18.10 23.30 -13.08
C TRP A 27 -17.31 24.07 -14.12
N ASP A 28 -16.59 23.37 -14.99
CA ASP A 28 -15.99 23.92 -16.20
C ASP A 28 -15.06 25.10 -15.87
N LEU A 29 -14.08 24.86 -14.99
CA LEU A 29 -13.19 25.89 -14.46
C LEU A 29 -11.74 25.67 -14.87
N LYS A 30 -11.06 26.77 -15.23
CA LYS A 30 -9.60 26.81 -15.36
C LYS A 30 -9.05 27.77 -14.33
N LEU A 31 -8.32 27.24 -13.35
CA LEU A 31 -7.80 28.02 -12.23
C LEU A 31 -6.27 28.01 -12.22
N ARG A 32 -5.68 29.14 -11.87
CA ARG A 32 -4.24 29.26 -11.68
C ARG A 32 -3.96 30.10 -10.44
N ASP A 33 -2.98 29.68 -9.65
CA ASP A 33 -2.47 30.43 -8.49
C ASP A 33 -3.59 30.70 -7.47
N LEU A 34 -4.13 29.62 -6.88
CA LEU A 34 -5.23 29.69 -5.93
C LEU A 34 -4.76 29.39 -4.50
N GLU A 35 -4.92 30.38 -3.62
CA GLU A 35 -4.71 30.20 -2.18
C GLU A 35 -6.05 30.25 -1.43
N LEU A 36 -6.34 29.17 -0.69
CA LEU A 36 -7.54 29.03 0.10
C LEU A 36 -7.21 28.71 1.55
N ARG A 37 -7.79 29.43 2.50
CA ARG A 37 -7.61 29.18 3.94
C ARG A 37 -8.92 29.18 4.68
N ASP A 38 -9.00 28.36 5.72
CA ASP A 38 -10.11 28.32 6.67
C ASP A 38 -11.48 28.08 6.01
N LEU A 39 -11.53 27.06 5.14
CA LEU A 39 -12.75 26.66 4.44
C LEU A 39 -13.47 25.55 5.18
N ALA A 40 -14.76 25.76 5.42
CA ALA A 40 -15.63 24.77 6.06
C ALA A 40 -16.97 24.56 5.35
N PRO A 41 -16.99 24.23 4.04
CA PRO A 41 -18.23 23.81 3.39
C PRO A 41 -18.74 22.49 3.94
N ARG A 42 -20.07 22.33 3.98
CA ARG A 42 -20.68 21.02 4.25
C ARG A 42 -20.60 20.14 3.02
N ASP A 43 -21.10 20.66 1.90
CA ASP A 43 -21.17 19.92 0.63
C ASP A 43 -20.36 20.66 -0.44
N LEU A 44 -19.31 20.01 -0.98
CA LEU A 44 -18.55 20.53 -2.12
C LEU A 44 -18.67 19.58 -3.31
N LYS A 45 -19.00 20.14 -4.47
CA LYS A 45 -19.00 19.41 -5.75
C LYS A 45 -18.18 20.17 -6.77
N LEU A 46 -17.08 19.56 -7.23
CA LEU A 46 -16.31 20.08 -8.36
C LEU A 46 -16.39 19.09 -9.51
N ARG A 47 -16.43 19.63 -10.72
CA ARG A 47 -16.35 18.83 -11.94
C ARG A 47 -15.64 19.60 -13.05
N ASP A 48 -14.93 18.89 -13.91
CA ASP A 48 -14.36 19.43 -15.14
C ASP A 48 -13.46 20.63 -14.82
N LEU A 49 -12.47 20.41 -13.94
CA LEU A 49 -11.55 21.46 -13.49
C LEU A 49 -10.10 21.11 -13.82
N GLU A 50 -9.45 22.06 -14.49
CA GLU A 50 -8.02 22.07 -14.77
C GLU A 50 -7.39 23.15 -13.88
N GLN A 51 -6.39 22.77 -13.09
CA GLN A 51 -5.77 23.71 -12.17
C GLN A 51 -4.28 23.52 -11.97
N TRP A 52 -3.60 24.65 -11.82
CA TRP A 52 -2.19 24.77 -11.47
C TRP A 52 -2.01 25.60 -10.20
N ASP A 53 -1.02 25.22 -9.39
CA ASP A 53 -0.56 25.97 -8.24
C ASP A 53 -1.69 26.21 -7.21
N LEU A 54 -2.03 25.16 -6.46
CA LEU A 54 -3.09 25.21 -5.45
C LEU A 54 -2.54 24.86 -4.06
N ALA A 55 -2.74 25.76 -3.09
CA ALA A 55 -2.18 25.62 -1.74
C ALA A 55 -3.22 25.81 -0.61
N PRO A 56 -4.24 24.94 -0.50
CA PRO A 56 -5.26 25.06 0.52
C PRO A 56 -4.73 24.61 1.89
N ARG A 57 -5.17 25.32 2.92
CA ARG A 57 -4.82 25.05 4.31
C ARG A 57 -6.06 25.04 5.19
N ASP A 58 -6.03 24.21 6.22
CA ASP A 58 -7.03 24.15 7.28
C ASP A 58 -8.46 23.86 6.75
N LEU A 59 -8.59 22.88 5.84
CA LEU A 59 -9.90 22.47 5.32
C LEU A 59 -10.57 21.45 6.24
N ARG A 60 -11.82 21.75 6.65
CA ARG A 60 -12.68 20.79 7.37
C ARG A 60 -14.02 20.67 6.66
N MET A 61 -14.30 19.48 6.14
CA MET A 61 -15.45 19.27 5.25
C MET A 61 -16.13 17.94 5.54
N TRP A 62 -17.40 17.81 5.12
CA TRP A 62 -18.23 16.65 5.45
C TRP A 62 -18.67 15.80 4.27
N ASP A 63 -18.81 16.39 3.08
CA ASP A 63 -19.22 15.66 1.88
C ASP A 63 -18.53 16.27 0.66
N LEU A 64 -17.58 15.55 0.08
CA LEU A 64 -16.84 16.00 -1.10
C LEU A 64 -17.07 15.06 -2.27
N LYS A 65 -17.47 15.62 -3.41
CA LYS A 65 -17.53 14.88 -4.68
C LYS A 65 -16.72 15.59 -5.75
N LEU A 66 -15.64 14.96 -6.18
CA LEU A 66 -14.79 15.45 -7.25
C LEU A 66 -14.88 14.51 -8.44
N ARG A 67 -14.94 15.08 -9.63
CA ARG A 67 -14.97 14.29 -10.86
C ARG A 67 -14.26 15.02 -11.99
N ASP A 68 -13.59 14.29 -12.86
CA ASP A 68 -13.04 14.82 -14.12
C ASP A 68 -12.06 15.99 -13.80
N LEU A 69 -11.03 15.74 -12.97
CA LEU A 69 -10.05 16.79 -12.58
C LEU A 69 -8.64 16.48 -13.05
N GLU A 70 -7.95 17.52 -13.52
CA GLU A 70 -6.51 17.52 -13.77
C GLU A 70 -5.86 18.61 -12.90
N LEU A 71 -5.08 18.20 -11.88
CA LEU A 71 -4.41 19.12 -10.97
C LEU A 71 -2.89 18.94 -11.02
N ARG A 72 -2.16 20.06 -10.99
CA ARG A 72 -0.71 20.08 -10.89
C ARG A 72 -0.23 21.04 -9.81
N ASP A 73 0.91 20.70 -9.20
CA ASP A 73 1.59 21.52 -8.21
C ASP A 73 0.67 21.84 -7.01
N LEU A 74 0.26 20.77 -6.32
CA LEU A 74 -0.71 20.85 -5.23
C LEU A 74 -0.01 20.70 -3.87
N GLU A 75 -0.21 21.67 -2.99
CA GLU A 75 0.26 21.60 -1.60
C GLU A 75 -0.93 21.63 -0.63
N LEU A 76 -1.29 20.47 -0.07
CA LEU A 76 -2.37 20.35 0.90
C LEU A 76 -1.83 20.22 2.32
N ARG A 77 -2.33 21.06 3.23
CA ARG A 77 -1.95 20.99 4.66
C ARG A 77 -3.15 21.03 5.59
N ASP A 78 -3.10 20.22 6.64
CA ASP A 78 -4.05 20.23 7.76
C ASP A 78 -5.51 19.98 7.34
N LEU A 79 -5.73 18.99 6.47
CA LEU A 79 -7.09 18.65 6.02
C LEU A 79 -7.69 17.52 6.86
N ALA A 80 -8.97 17.67 7.18
CA ALA A 80 -9.75 16.63 7.85
C ALA A 80 -11.16 16.44 7.23
N PRO A 81 -11.25 16.08 5.94
CA PRO A 81 -12.53 15.81 5.31
C PRO A 81 -13.10 14.45 5.73
N ARG A 82 -14.43 14.39 5.80
CA ARG A 82 -15.24 13.17 5.96
C ARG A 82 -16.01 12.94 4.66
N ASP A 83 -16.24 11.68 4.31
CA ASP A 83 -17.00 11.25 3.14
C ASP A 83 -16.54 11.90 1.83
N LEU A 84 -15.48 11.33 1.24
CA LEU A 84 -14.93 11.79 -0.04
C LEU A 84 -15.20 10.77 -1.12
N ARG A 85 -15.70 11.24 -2.26
CA ARG A 85 -15.81 10.45 -3.48
C ARG A 85 -15.11 11.14 -4.61
N LEU A 86 -14.03 10.55 -5.09
CA LEU A 86 -13.28 11.09 -6.21
C LEU A 86 -13.27 10.09 -7.36
N ARG A 87 -13.42 10.62 -8.56
CA ARG A 87 -13.49 9.82 -9.78
C ARG A 87 -12.80 10.54 -10.93
N ASP A 88 -12.12 9.79 -11.79
CA ASP A 88 -11.55 10.32 -13.04
C ASP A 88 -10.57 11.48 -12.71
N LEU A 89 -9.52 11.18 -11.95
CA LEU A 89 -8.55 12.16 -11.46
C LEU A 89 -7.15 11.91 -12.02
N GLU A 90 -6.49 12.97 -12.46
CA GLU A 90 -5.05 12.98 -12.77
C GLU A 90 -4.35 14.04 -11.90
N LEU A 91 -3.48 13.62 -10.98
CA LEU A 91 -2.73 14.53 -10.12
C LEU A 91 -1.23 14.35 -10.31
N ARG A 92 -0.52 15.47 -10.43
CA ARG A 92 0.94 15.52 -10.54
C ARG A 92 1.54 16.49 -9.53
N ASP A 93 2.71 16.15 -9.02
CA ASP A 93 3.50 16.98 -8.11
C ASP A 93 2.70 17.36 -6.85
N LEU A 94 2.43 16.33 -6.03
CA LEU A 94 1.54 16.44 -4.87
C LEU A 94 2.31 16.35 -3.55
N GLU A 95 2.23 17.41 -2.75
CA GLU A 95 2.69 17.43 -1.37
C GLU A 95 1.51 17.44 -0.40
N LEU A 96 1.37 16.37 0.39
CA LEU A 96 0.34 16.24 1.43
C LEU A 96 0.98 16.25 2.80
N ARG A 97 0.40 17.03 3.71
CA ARG A 97 0.85 17.05 5.10
C ARG A 97 -0.31 17.07 6.08
N ASP A 98 -0.18 16.24 7.14
CA ASP A 98 -1.08 16.25 8.29
C ASP A 98 -2.55 15.95 7.90
N LEU A 99 -2.74 14.95 7.03
CA LEU A 99 -4.05 14.60 6.49
C LEU A 99 -4.76 13.55 7.36
N ARG A 100 -6.05 13.78 7.61
CA ARG A 100 -6.93 12.79 8.27
C ARG A 100 -8.17 12.55 7.43
N LEU A 101 -8.23 11.40 6.76
CA LEU A 101 -9.37 11.01 5.94
C LEU A 101 -10.20 9.95 6.65
N ARG A 102 -11.50 10.03 6.43
CA ARG A 102 -12.44 8.98 6.79
C ARG A 102 -13.45 8.81 5.66
N ASP A 103 -13.79 7.57 5.35
CA ASP A 103 -14.82 7.22 4.37
C ASP A 103 -14.44 7.76 2.97
N LEU A 104 -13.42 7.15 2.35
CA LEU A 104 -12.93 7.56 1.03
C LEU A 104 -13.24 6.50 -0.02
N GLU A 105 -13.90 6.92 -1.09
CA GLU A 105 -14.13 6.13 -2.30
C GLU A 105 -13.33 6.78 -3.45
N LEU A 106 -12.34 6.07 -3.98
CA LEU A 106 -11.57 6.49 -5.16
C LEU A 106 -11.77 5.53 -6.32
N ARG A 107 -11.89 6.10 -7.51
CA ARG A 107 -11.98 5.32 -8.74
C ARG A 107 -11.28 6.05 -9.88
N ASP A 108 -10.54 5.32 -10.70
CA ASP A 108 -9.90 5.84 -11.92
C ASP A 108 -8.96 7.01 -11.57
N LEU A 109 -7.87 6.72 -10.86
CA LEU A 109 -6.93 7.73 -10.36
C LEU A 109 -5.51 7.44 -10.84
N GLU A 110 -4.91 8.44 -11.49
CA GLU A 110 -3.50 8.47 -11.84
C GLU A 110 -2.77 9.48 -10.94
N LEU A 111 -1.77 9.01 -10.19
CA LEU A 111 -0.92 9.83 -9.34
C LEU A 111 0.54 9.72 -9.76
N ARG A 112 1.17 10.87 -9.87
CA ARG A 112 2.60 10.96 -10.13
C ARG A 112 3.27 11.94 -9.19
N ASP A 113 4.47 11.57 -8.71
CA ASP A 113 5.33 12.43 -7.91
C ASP A 113 4.63 12.90 -6.61
N LEU A 114 4.32 11.94 -5.73
CA LEU A 114 3.56 12.19 -4.49
C LEU A 114 4.41 11.91 -3.24
N ALA A 115 4.51 12.93 -2.37
CA ALA A 115 5.31 12.90 -1.15
C ALA A 115 4.49 13.20 0.11
N PRO A 116 3.61 12.28 0.57
CA PRO A 116 2.76 12.53 1.71
C PRO A 116 3.50 12.33 3.02
N ARG A 117 3.15 13.14 4.02
CA ARG A 117 3.67 13.05 5.39
C ARG A 117 2.53 13.07 6.40
N ASP A 118 2.63 12.18 7.38
CA ASP A 118 1.71 12.11 8.52
C ASP A 118 0.25 11.90 8.12
N LEU A 119 -0.03 10.93 7.22
CA LEU A 119 -1.41 10.62 6.86
C LEU A 119 -2.02 9.57 7.78
N ARG A 120 -3.28 9.79 8.12
CA ARG A 120 -4.13 8.78 8.76
C ARG A 120 -5.43 8.64 8.01
N MET A 121 -5.77 7.41 7.68
CA MET A 121 -6.92 7.12 6.85
C MET A 121 -7.67 5.90 7.39
N TRP A 122 -9.00 5.98 7.32
CA TRP A 122 -9.92 4.93 7.76
C TRP A 122 -11.01 4.75 6.72
N ASP A 123 -11.49 3.51 6.59
CA ASP A 123 -12.65 3.17 5.79
C ASP A 123 -12.44 3.59 4.32
N LEU A 124 -11.56 2.87 3.61
CA LEU A 124 -11.09 3.23 2.28
C LEU A 124 -11.46 2.15 1.25
N GLU A 125 -12.04 2.59 0.13
CA GLU A 125 -12.30 1.75 -1.04
C GLU A 125 -11.68 2.41 -2.26
N LEU A 126 -10.60 1.84 -2.80
CA LEU A 126 -9.93 2.38 -3.99
C LEU A 126 -9.92 1.36 -5.14
N ARG A 127 -10.19 1.84 -6.35
CA ARG A 127 -10.23 1.03 -7.57
C ARG A 127 -9.52 1.72 -8.71
N ASP A 128 -8.89 0.94 -9.58
CA ASP A 128 -8.27 1.42 -10.82
C ASP A 128 -7.24 2.52 -10.53
N LEU A 129 -6.17 2.15 -9.82
CA LEU A 129 -5.13 3.06 -9.35
C LEU A 129 -3.80 2.87 -10.08
N GLU A 130 -3.31 3.93 -10.71
CA GLU A 130 -1.95 3.99 -11.24
C GLU A 130 -1.12 4.98 -10.43
N LEU A 131 -0.09 4.48 -9.76
CA LEU A 131 0.75 5.30 -8.88
C LEU A 131 2.20 5.26 -9.34
N ARG A 132 2.86 6.40 -9.39
CA ARG A 132 4.27 6.47 -9.79
C ARG A 132 5.03 7.45 -8.92
N ASP A 133 6.26 7.06 -8.57
CA ASP A 133 7.22 7.92 -7.87
C ASP A 133 6.64 8.38 -6.50
N LEU A 134 6.29 7.41 -5.64
CA LEU A 134 5.73 7.71 -4.31
C LEU A 134 6.78 7.64 -3.21
N ALA A 135 6.79 8.66 -2.36
CA ALA A 135 7.70 8.76 -1.21
C ALA A 135 6.99 9.02 0.13
N PRO A 136 6.04 8.18 0.55
CA PRO A 136 5.29 8.41 1.78
C PRO A 136 6.13 8.23 3.05
N ARG A 137 5.81 9.04 4.06
CA ARG A 137 6.35 8.93 5.42
C ARG A 137 5.24 8.96 6.46
N ASP A 138 5.33 8.08 7.44
CA ASP A 138 4.42 8.02 8.59
C ASP A 138 2.95 7.81 8.18
N LEU A 139 2.70 6.72 7.46
CA LEU A 139 1.35 6.35 7.02
C LEU A 139 0.67 5.38 7.98
N LYS A 140 -0.60 5.65 8.27
CA LYS A 140 -1.44 4.72 9.01
C LYS A 140 -2.79 4.56 8.31
N LEU A 141 -3.05 3.35 7.79
CA LEU A 141 -4.29 3.02 7.14
C LEU A 141 -4.97 1.88 7.90
N TRP A 142 -6.29 1.96 7.98
CA TRP A 142 -7.17 0.97 8.60
C TRP A 142 -8.38 0.74 7.69
N ASP A 143 -8.81 -0.51 7.60
CA ASP A 143 -10.03 -0.91 6.88
C ASP A 143 -9.96 -0.45 5.42
N LEU A 144 -9.04 -1.06 4.67
CA LEU A 144 -8.74 -0.68 3.29
C LEU A 144 -9.07 -1.84 2.34
N GLU A 145 -9.79 -1.52 1.27
CA GLU A 145 -10.07 -2.42 0.17
C GLU A 145 -9.52 -1.82 -1.13
N LEU A 146 -8.65 -2.56 -1.82
CA LEU A 146 -8.03 -2.14 -3.08
C LEU A 146 -8.25 -3.15 -4.18
N TRP A 147 -8.61 -2.64 -5.35
CA TRP A 147 -8.68 -3.40 -6.60
C TRP A 147 -7.91 -2.69 -7.70
N ASP A 148 -7.22 -3.48 -8.53
CA ASP A 148 -6.54 -3.01 -9.75
C ASP A 148 -5.56 -1.88 -9.46
N LEU A 149 -4.46 -2.20 -8.78
CA LEU A 149 -3.45 -1.22 -8.35
C LEU A 149 -2.09 -1.52 -8.99
N THR A 150 -1.53 -0.53 -9.70
CA THR A 150 -0.26 -0.65 -10.43
C THR A 150 0.76 0.42 -10.01
N PRO A 151 1.37 0.29 -8.83
CA PRO A 151 2.31 1.26 -8.34
C PRO A 151 3.75 0.94 -8.79
N ARG A 152 4.50 1.98 -9.11
CA ARG A 152 5.89 1.91 -9.53
C ARG A 152 6.75 2.91 -8.75
N ASP A 153 7.98 2.52 -8.47
CA ASP A 153 8.97 3.37 -7.81
C ASP A 153 8.49 3.87 -6.43
N LEU A 154 8.12 2.95 -5.53
CA LEU A 154 7.68 3.33 -4.17
C LEU A 154 8.79 3.20 -3.13
N ARG A 155 9.00 4.28 -2.38
CA ARG A 155 9.89 4.33 -1.21
C ARG A 155 9.12 4.77 0.01
N MET A 156 8.89 3.84 0.93
CA MET A 156 8.02 4.09 2.08
C MET A 156 8.80 3.99 3.38
N TRP A 157 8.49 4.87 4.32
CA TRP A 157 9.00 4.81 5.69
C TRP A 157 7.85 4.81 6.69
N ASP A 158 7.95 3.92 7.68
CA ASP A 158 7.05 3.85 8.84
C ASP A 158 5.57 3.73 8.44
N LEU A 159 5.21 2.59 7.86
CA LEU A 159 3.84 2.30 7.43
C LEU A 159 3.18 1.28 8.36
N LYS A 160 1.97 1.61 8.80
CA LYS A 160 1.11 0.72 9.59
C LYS A 160 -0.18 0.48 8.84
N LEU A 161 -0.42 -0.77 8.49
CA LEU A 161 -1.65 -1.22 7.86
C LEU A 161 -2.35 -2.23 8.76
N ARG A 162 -3.67 -2.15 8.76
CA ARG A 162 -4.52 -3.10 9.48
C ARG A 162 -5.80 -3.33 8.68
N ASP A 163 -6.26 -4.58 8.66
CA ASP A 163 -7.55 -4.96 8.07
C ASP A 163 -7.59 -4.55 6.59
N LEU A 164 -6.79 -5.24 5.77
CA LEU A 164 -6.57 -4.88 4.37
C LEU A 164 -6.85 -6.05 3.43
N GLU A 165 -7.68 -5.77 2.43
CA GLU A 165 -7.95 -6.66 1.30
C GLU A 165 -7.39 -6.04 0.01
N LEU A 166 -6.47 -6.74 -0.66
CA LEU A 166 -5.97 -6.34 -1.97
C LEU A 166 -6.27 -7.42 -3.01
N ARG A 167 -6.71 -7.00 -4.20
CA ARG A 167 -6.83 -7.86 -5.38
C ARG A 167 -6.22 -7.19 -6.60
N ASP A 168 -5.65 -8.01 -7.48
CA ASP A 168 -5.13 -7.60 -8.78
C ASP A 168 -4.08 -6.47 -8.65
N LEU A 169 -2.92 -6.83 -8.07
CA LEU A 169 -1.86 -5.88 -7.76
C LEU A 169 -0.59 -6.18 -8.57
N GLU A 170 -0.09 -5.18 -9.27
CA GLU A 170 1.22 -5.25 -9.93
C GLU A 170 2.19 -4.24 -9.33
N LEU A 171 3.09 -4.71 -8.46
CA LEU A 171 4.09 -3.86 -7.82
C LEU A 171 5.46 -3.99 -8.50
N ARG A 172 6.10 -2.84 -8.77
CA ARG A 172 7.50 -2.79 -9.24
C ARG A 172 8.33 -1.76 -8.49
N ASP A 173 9.60 -2.08 -8.30
CA ASP A 173 10.62 -1.17 -7.74
C ASP A 173 10.23 -0.62 -6.37
N LEU A 174 10.18 -1.53 -5.39
CA LEU A 174 9.70 -1.23 -4.05
C LEU A 174 10.80 -1.32 -3.01
N ALA A 175 10.90 -0.29 -2.16
CA ALA A 175 11.85 -0.26 -1.05
C ALA A 175 11.24 0.29 0.25
N PRO A 176 10.28 -0.41 0.88
CA PRO A 176 9.73 0.01 2.15
C PRO A 176 10.64 -0.34 3.33
N ARG A 177 10.56 0.49 4.38
CA ARG A 177 11.21 0.27 5.67
C ARG A 177 10.19 0.39 6.80
N ASP A 178 10.39 -0.44 7.82
CA ASP A 178 9.59 -0.42 9.05
C ASP A 178 8.08 -0.61 8.80
N LEU A 179 7.73 -1.73 8.16
CA LEU A 179 6.32 -2.07 7.93
C LEU A 179 5.75 -2.90 9.07
N ARG A 180 4.60 -2.46 9.59
CA ARG A 180 3.75 -3.28 10.47
C ARG A 180 2.42 -3.52 9.80
N LEU A 181 2.13 -4.79 9.62
CA LEU A 181 0.95 -5.24 8.90
C LEU A 181 0.19 -6.20 9.80
N ARG A 182 -1.13 -6.15 9.75
CA ARG A 182 -1.98 -7.04 10.52
C ARG A 182 -3.27 -7.30 9.76
N ASP A 183 -3.72 -8.55 9.75
CA ASP A 183 -5.01 -8.95 9.18
C ASP A 183 -5.04 -8.59 7.67
N LEU A 184 -4.22 -9.29 6.88
CA LEU A 184 -4.03 -9.05 5.46
C LEU A 184 -4.52 -10.22 4.61
N GLU A 185 -5.35 -9.92 3.61
CA GLU A 185 -5.71 -10.86 2.55
C GLU A 185 -5.32 -10.28 1.19
N LEU A 186 -4.38 -10.93 0.52
CA LEU A 186 -3.91 -10.49 -0.80
C LEU A 186 -4.12 -11.60 -1.83
N ARG A 187 -4.66 -11.22 -2.99
CA ARG A 187 -4.95 -12.14 -4.08
C ARG A 187 -4.47 -11.57 -5.42
N ASP A 188 -4.01 -12.45 -6.31
CA ASP A 188 -3.65 -12.10 -7.70
C ASP A 188 -2.57 -11.01 -7.71
N LEU A 189 -1.40 -11.38 -7.22
CA LEU A 189 -0.29 -10.46 -6.95
C LEU A 189 0.92 -10.75 -7.85
N GLU A 190 1.43 -9.72 -8.52
CA GLU A 190 2.72 -9.77 -9.21
C GLU A 190 3.69 -8.75 -8.59
N LEU A 191 4.77 -9.25 -7.99
CA LEU A 191 5.80 -8.43 -7.35
C LEU A 191 7.14 -8.59 -8.06
N ARG A 192 7.76 -7.48 -8.45
CA ARG A 192 9.12 -7.45 -9.02
C ARG A 192 9.99 -6.42 -8.33
N ASP A 193 11.27 -6.76 -8.15
CA ASP A 193 12.32 -5.86 -7.66
C ASP A 193 11.96 -5.25 -6.28
N LEU A 194 11.86 -6.11 -5.26
CA LEU A 194 11.39 -5.75 -3.93
C LEU A 194 12.50 -5.89 -2.87
N GLU A 195 12.89 -4.76 -2.27
CA GLU A 195 13.81 -4.69 -1.13
C GLU A 195 13.06 -4.34 0.17
N LEU A 196 12.81 -5.34 1.01
CA LEU A 196 12.08 -5.16 2.27
C LEU A 196 13.04 -5.16 3.46
N ARG A 197 12.84 -4.24 4.41
CA ARG A 197 13.54 -4.26 5.71
C ARG A 197 12.57 -4.03 6.87
N ASP A 198 12.83 -4.73 7.97
CA ASP A 198 12.14 -4.57 9.24
C ASP A 198 10.62 -4.79 9.11
N LEU A 199 10.24 -6.00 8.71
CA LEU A 199 8.85 -6.39 8.50
C LEU A 199 8.30 -7.14 9.71
N ALA A 200 7.11 -6.74 10.16
CA ALA A 200 6.37 -7.43 11.22
C ALA A 200 4.89 -7.68 10.85
N PRO A 201 4.60 -8.52 9.84
CA PRO A 201 3.25 -8.96 9.54
C PRO A 201 2.70 -9.94 10.59
N ARG A 202 1.40 -9.87 10.82
CA ARG A 202 0.60 -10.85 11.56
C ARG A 202 -0.65 -11.17 10.76
N ASP A 203 -1.03 -12.45 10.72
CA ASP A 203 -2.26 -12.90 10.07
C ASP A 203 -2.26 -12.49 8.59
N LEU A 204 -1.38 -13.11 7.80
CA LEU A 204 -1.22 -12.83 6.37
C LEU A 204 -1.66 -14.02 5.54
N ARG A 205 -2.60 -13.78 4.63
CA ARG A 205 -3.05 -14.73 3.61
C ARG A 205 -2.67 -14.23 2.24
N LEU A 206 -1.88 -15.01 1.51
CA LEU A 206 -1.54 -14.71 0.12
C LEU A 206 -2.01 -15.85 -0.77
N ARG A 207 -2.61 -15.49 -1.90
CA ARG A 207 -3.05 -16.44 -2.92
C ARG A 207 -2.68 -15.91 -4.32
N ASP A 208 -2.31 -16.82 -5.21
CA ASP A 208 -2.07 -16.52 -6.63
C ASP A 208 -0.94 -15.47 -6.77
N LEU A 209 0.28 -15.85 -6.37
CA LEU A 209 1.41 -14.92 -6.24
C LEU A 209 2.57 -15.26 -7.19
N GLU A 210 2.92 -14.29 -8.04
CA GLU A 210 4.14 -14.30 -8.83
C GLU A 210 5.17 -13.34 -8.23
N LEU A 211 6.32 -13.90 -7.83
CA LEU A 211 7.38 -13.17 -7.15
C LEU A 211 8.67 -13.25 -7.94
N ARG A 212 9.33 -12.11 -8.15
CA ARG A 212 10.64 -12.05 -8.79
C ARG A 212 11.56 -11.05 -8.11
N ASP A 213 12.83 -11.43 -7.95
CA ASP A 213 13.91 -10.52 -7.51
C ASP A 213 13.60 -9.87 -6.13
N LEU A 214 13.45 -10.71 -5.10
CA LEU A 214 13.14 -10.24 -3.73
C LEU A 214 14.30 -10.42 -2.76
N ALA A 215 14.47 -9.40 -1.92
CA ALA A 215 15.51 -9.36 -0.90
C ALA A 215 15.02 -8.93 0.50
N PRO A 216 14.08 -9.67 1.15
CA PRO A 216 13.66 -9.31 2.50
C PRO A 216 14.75 -9.55 3.54
N ARG A 217 14.83 -8.62 4.49
CA ARG A 217 15.69 -8.69 5.68
C ARG A 217 14.90 -8.40 6.94
N ASP A 218 15.25 -9.08 8.03
CA ASP A 218 14.69 -8.84 9.36
C ASP A 218 13.16 -9.01 9.43
N LEU A 219 12.63 -10.06 8.78
CA LEU A 219 11.19 -10.35 8.81
C LEU A 219 10.84 -11.23 10.02
N LYS A 220 9.86 -10.76 10.78
CA LYS A 220 9.22 -11.49 11.87
C LYS A 220 7.75 -11.67 11.56
N GLN A 221 7.32 -12.91 11.39
CA GLN A 221 5.94 -13.21 11.01
C GLN A 221 5.30 -14.22 11.94
N TRP A 222 4.02 -14.00 12.20
CA TRP A 222 3.12 -14.92 12.85
C TRP A 222 1.93 -15.17 11.94
N ASP A 223 1.52 -16.42 11.84
CA ASP A 223 0.31 -16.85 11.14
C ASP A 223 0.36 -16.44 9.65
N LEU A 224 0.98 -17.30 8.84
CA LEU A 224 1.16 -17.09 7.41
C LEU A 224 0.58 -18.26 6.63
N GLU A 225 -0.40 -17.97 5.78
CA GLU A 225 -0.98 -18.92 4.84
C GLU A 225 -0.66 -18.48 3.41
N LEU A 226 0.02 -19.34 2.66
CA LEU A 226 0.37 -19.08 1.26
C LEU A 226 -0.15 -20.20 0.34
N TRP A 227 -0.86 -19.81 -0.72
CA TRP A 227 -1.38 -20.70 -1.76
C TRP A 227 -0.99 -20.24 -3.17
N ASP A 228 -0.72 -21.19 -4.05
CA ASP A 228 -0.47 -20.95 -5.48
C ASP A 228 0.66 -19.93 -5.72
N LEU A 229 1.90 -20.28 -5.38
CA LEU A 229 3.06 -19.37 -5.53
C LEU A 229 4.11 -19.88 -6.52
N ALA A 230 4.64 -18.94 -7.30
CA ALA A 230 5.72 -19.18 -8.25
C ALA A 230 6.90 -18.19 -8.08
N PRO A 231 7.63 -18.21 -6.93
CA PRO A 231 8.74 -17.31 -6.72
C PRO A 231 10.00 -17.69 -7.50
N ARG A 232 10.70 -16.67 -7.98
CA ARG A 232 12.00 -16.74 -8.63
C ARG A 232 12.97 -15.74 -7.99
N ASP A 233 14.22 -16.15 -7.83
CA ASP A 233 15.31 -15.29 -7.36
C ASP A 233 15.04 -14.65 -5.98
N LEU A 234 14.63 -15.45 -4.98
CA LEU A 234 14.47 -14.93 -3.61
C LEU A 234 15.75 -15.11 -2.78
N ARG A 235 16.19 -14.01 -2.17
CA ARG A 235 17.28 -14.00 -1.18
C ARG A 235 16.79 -13.43 0.13
N MET A 236 16.86 -14.21 1.20
CA MET A 236 16.24 -13.81 2.47
C MET A 236 17.24 -13.90 3.61
N TRP A 237 17.18 -12.96 4.55
CA TRP A 237 18.05 -12.93 5.74
C TRP A 237 17.24 -12.70 7.01
N ASP A 238 17.67 -13.35 8.10
CA ASP A 238 17.18 -13.12 9.46
C ASP A 238 15.66 -13.26 9.60
N LEU A 239 15.17 -14.44 9.22
CA LEU A 239 13.73 -14.74 9.20
C LEU A 239 13.29 -15.47 10.46
N LYS A 240 12.19 -15.02 11.07
CA LYS A 240 11.49 -15.73 12.15
C LYS A 240 10.03 -15.88 11.78
N LEU A 241 9.61 -17.10 11.44
CA LEU A 241 8.23 -17.42 11.11
C LEU A 241 7.68 -18.41 12.14
N ARG A 242 6.41 -18.23 12.47
CA ARG A 242 5.63 -19.13 13.32
C ARG A 242 4.29 -19.38 12.66
N ASP A 243 3.80 -20.62 12.72
CA ASP A 243 2.49 -21.02 12.22
C ASP A 243 2.40 -20.75 10.71
N LEU A 244 3.16 -21.52 9.94
CA LEU A 244 3.31 -21.37 8.49
C LEU A 244 2.62 -22.51 7.74
N GLU A 245 1.64 -22.19 6.90
CA GLU A 245 1.00 -23.13 5.99
C GLU A 245 1.30 -22.76 4.53
N LEU A 246 1.83 -23.73 3.79
CA LEU A 246 2.18 -23.58 2.37
C LEU A 246 1.50 -24.67 1.53
N ARG A 247 0.84 -24.28 0.44
CA ARG A 247 0.35 -25.24 -0.57
C ARG A 247 0.64 -24.77 -1.98
N ASP A 248 0.84 -25.72 -2.89
CA ASP A 248 0.97 -25.52 -4.34
C ASP A 248 2.10 -24.52 -4.69
N LEU A 249 3.35 -24.90 -4.37
CA LEU A 249 4.52 -24.03 -4.60
C LEU A 249 5.45 -24.54 -5.71
N GLU A 250 5.75 -23.66 -6.65
CA GLU A 250 6.83 -23.81 -7.63
C GLU A 250 8.00 -22.86 -7.32
N LEU A 251 8.99 -23.35 -6.57
CA LEU A 251 10.12 -22.54 -6.12
C LEU A 251 11.32 -22.64 -7.05
N ARG A 252 11.93 -21.51 -7.44
CA ARG A 252 13.22 -21.49 -8.16
C ARG A 252 14.20 -20.49 -7.55
N ASP A 253 15.48 -20.88 -7.50
CA ASP A 253 16.61 -20.02 -7.13
C ASP A 253 16.45 -19.35 -5.75
N LEU A 254 16.37 -20.17 -4.70
CA LEU A 254 16.20 -19.70 -3.32
C LEU A 254 17.50 -19.76 -2.51
N ALA A 255 17.79 -18.68 -1.79
CA ALA A 255 18.92 -18.59 -0.87
C ALA A 255 18.57 -17.90 0.46
N PRO A 256 17.81 -18.55 1.36
CA PRO A 256 17.61 -18.06 2.72
C PRO A 256 18.84 -18.28 3.60
N ARG A 257 19.09 -17.33 4.50
CA ARG A 257 20.06 -17.36 5.58
C ARG A 257 19.38 -17.05 6.91
N ASP A 258 19.79 -17.76 7.96
CA ASP A 258 19.33 -17.51 9.34
C ASP A 258 17.81 -17.66 9.50
N LEU A 259 17.28 -18.79 9.02
CA LEU A 259 15.85 -19.08 9.04
C LEU A 259 15.47 -19.83 10.32
N ARG A 260 14.52 -19.28 11.07
CA ARG A 260 13.88 -19.92 12.23
C ARG A 260 12.41 -20.15 11.95
N LEU A 261 11.99 -21.40 11.99
CA LEU A 261 10.61 -21.83 11.78
C LEU A 261 10.10 -22.58 13.00
N ARG A 262 8.84 -22.34 13.31
CA ARG A 262 8.07 -23.11 14.28
C ARG A 262 6.69 -23.39 13.69
N ASP A 263 6.18 -24.60 13.88
CA ASP A 263 4.82 -24.99 13.46
C ASP A 263 4.62 -24.83 11.93
N LEU A 264 5.19 -25.77 11.15
CA LEU A 264 5.22 -25.75 9.69
C LEU A 264 4.34 -26.85 9.07
N GLU A 265 3.42 -26.47 8.20
CA GLU A 265 2.65 -27.37 7.34
C GLU A 265 2.93 -27.12 5.85
N LEU A 266 3.22 -28.19 5.10
CA LEU A 266 3.60 -28.14 3.69
C LEU A 266 2.75 -29.13 2.87
N ARG A 267 2.23 -28.69 1.72
CA ARG A 267 1.59 -29.56 0.72
C ARG A 267 2.02 -29.18 -0.69
N ASP A 268 2.15 -30.18 -1.55
CA ASP A 268 2.33 -30.02 -3.01
C ASP A 268 3.46 -29.05 -3.40
N LEU A 269 4.70 -29.44 -3.06
CA LEU A 269 5.92 -28.67 -3.32
C LEU A 269 6.73 -29.23 -4.49
N ALA A 270 7.19 -28.35 -5.38
CA ALA A 270 8.13 -28.67 -6.47
C ALA A 270 9.33 -27.72 -6.51
N PRO A 271 10.28 -27.80 -5.54
CA PRO A 271 11.44 -26.92 -5.52
C PRO A 271 12.49 -27.27 -6.59
N ARG A 272 13.11 -26.24 -7.17
CA ARG A 272 14.33 -26.34 -8.00
C ARG A 272 15.38 -25.36 -7.47
N ASP A 273 16.64 -25.80 -7.43
CA ASP A 273 17.80 -24.96 -7.09
C ASP A 273 17.74 -24.28 -5.71
N LEU A 274 17.35 -25.04 -4.68
CA LEU A 274 17.29 -24.59 -3.29
C LEU A 274 18.67 -24.64 -2.61
N LYS A 275 19.12 -23.52 -2.01
CA LYS A 275 20.34 -23.45 -1.18
C LYS A 275 20.02 -22.89 0.20
N LEU A 276 19.90 -23.76 1.19
CA LEU A 276 19.67 -23.37 2.59
C LEU A 276 20.99 -23.17 3.35
N TRP A 277 21.09 -22.11 4.14
CA TRP A 277 22.21 -21.84 5.04
C TRP A 277 21.67 -21.54 6.44
N GLU A 278 22.07 -22.35 7.43
CA GLU A 278 21.70 -22.22 8.85
C GLU A 278 20.16 -22.21 9.09
N LEU A 279 19.61 -23.40 9.33
CA LEU A 279 18.18 -23.61 9.59
C LEU A 279 17.96 -24.10 11.02
N LYS A 280 17.01 -23.48 11.75
CA LYS A 280 16.53 -23.98 13.04
C LYS A 280 15.03 -24.25 12.98
N LEU A 281 14.66 -25.52 13.15
CA LEU A 281 13.29 -26.02 13.11
C LEU A 281 12.86 -26.47 14.52
N TRP A 282 11.63 -26.11 14.91
CA TRP A 282 11.02 -26.49 16.17
C TRP A 282 9.57 -26.94 15.90
N ASP A 283 9.11 -28.01 16.57
CA ASP A 283 7.73 -28.51 16.53
C ASP A 283 7.19 -28.75 15.09
N LEU A 284 7.65 -29.84 14.45
CA LEU A 284 7.15 -30.28 13.14
C LEU A 284 6.02 -31.30 13.31
N ALA A 285 4.88 -31.06 12.66
CA ALA A 285 3.84 -32.06 12.45
C ALA A 285 3.94 -32.58 10.99
N PRO A 286 4.65 -33.69 10.72
CA PRO A 286 4.76 -34.21 9.37
C PRO A 286 3.46 -34.91 8.99
N ARG A 287 2.61 -34.21 8.23
CA ARG A 287 1.65 -34.85 7.34
C ARG A 287 2.09 -34.51 5.92
N ASP A 288 2.68 -35.51 5.27
CA ASP A 288 3.05 -35.51 3.85
C ASP A 288 4.32 -34.73 3.42
N LEU A 289 5.39 -34.83 4.21
CA LEU A 289 6.75 -34.46 3.74
C LEU A 289 7.25 -35.47 2.68
N ARG A 290 6.99 -35.20 1.39
CA ARG A 290 7.73 -35.81 0.28
C ARG A 290 8.94 -34.95 -0.07
N ILE A 291 10.07 -35.23 0.58
CA ILE A 291 11.36 -34.61 0.22
C ILE A 291 11.86 -35.26 -1.07
N CYS A 292 11.60 -34.66 -2.23
CA CYS A 292 12.27 -35.02 -3.48
C CYS A 292 13.66 -34.37 -3.52
N SER A 293 14.69 -35.17 -3.17
CA SER A 293 16.13 -34.89 -3.33
C SER A 293 16.57 -33.42 -3.23
N ALA A 294 16.65 -32.90 -2.01
CA ALA A 294 17.41 -31.68 -1.74
C ALA A 294 18.89 -32.03 -1.49
N LEU A 295 19.80 -31.39 -2.21
CA LEU A 295 21.25 -31.40 -1.89
C LEU A 295 21.48 -30.56 -0.63
N MET A 296 21.24 -31.15 0.55
CA MET A 296 21.69 -30.57 1.81
C MET A 296 23.22 -30.66 1.87
N ARG A 297 23.93 -29.54 1.71
CA ARG A 297 25.35 -29.47 2.12
C ARG A 297 25.37 -29.22 3.61
N GLU A 298 25.81 -30.22 4.36
CA GLU A 298 25.97 -30.19 5.82
C GLU A 298 26.83 -29.00 6.26
N GLY A 299 26.19 -28.01 6.86
CA GLY A 299 26.80 -27.15 7.88
C GLY A 299 26.25 -27.61 9.23
N VAL A 300 26.99 -28.46 9.93
CA VAL A 300 26.60 -29.06 11.21
C VAL A 300 26.34 -27.96 12.25
N GLY A 301 25.10 -27.84 12.70
CA GLY A 301 24.68 -26.88 13.72
C GLY A 301 23.47 -27.35 14.51
N GLY A 302 23.65 -28.43 15.29
CA GLY A 302 22.84 -28.83 16.46
C GLY A 302 21.32 -28.77 16.35
N ILE A 303 20.69 -29.93 16.10
CA ILE A 303 19.28 -30.16 16.50
C ILE A 303 19.25 -30.18 18.04
N GLN A 304 18.81 -29.09 18.66
CA GLN A 304 18.52 -29.08 20.10
C GLN A 304 17.04 -29.44 20.30
N HIS A 305 16.77 -30.67 20.71
CA HIS A 305 15.53 -31.04 21.37
C HIS A 305 15.65 -30.60 22.84
N ASP A 306 14.96 -29.54 23.23
CA ASP A 306 14.67 -29.32 24.65
C ASP A 306 13.34 -30.02 24.96
N ILE A 307 13.40 -30.96 25.90
CA ILE A 307 12.32 -31.86 26.36
C ILE A 307 11.30 -31.09 27.21
#